data_AF-A0A920L0A4-F1
#
_entry.id   AF-A0A920L0A4-F1
#
_cell.length_a   1.000
_cell.length_b   1.000
_cell.length_c   1.000
_cell.angle_alpha   90.00
_cell.angle_beta   90.00
_cell.angle_gamma   90.00
#
_symmetry.space_group_name_H-M   'P 1'
#
loop_
_entity.id
_entity.type
_entity.pdbx_description
1 polymer ?
#
loop_
_entity_poly.entity_id
_entity_poly.type
_entity_poly.pdbx_seq_one_letter_code
_entity_poly.pdbx_strand_id
1 'polypeptide(L)'
;MKEKYFGERDRKGHYIPKKRVSYPPIFIWPLAPIQALKWIFSVPGYFLPWNLFYVGIGLVSWFILSPPLEDYAELGITNFLLVFAKIAFLF
;
A
#
# COMPACT_ATOMS: atom_id res chain seq x y z
N MET A 1 5.19 -9.52 -22.81
CA MET A 1 5.01 -10.63 -21.85
C MET A 1 4.73 -11.92 -22.62
N LYS A 2 5.30 -13.08 -22.26
CA LYS A 2 5.01 -14.36 -22.92
C LYS A 2 3.84 -15.07 -22.21
N GLU A 3 2.82 -15.52 -22.96
CA GLU A 3 1.61 -16.20 -22.44
C GLU A 3 1.92 -17.45 -21.59
N LYS A 4 2.98 -18.19 -21.96
CA LYS A 4 3.45 -19.42 -21.27
C LYS A 4 3.69 -19.26 -19.76
N TYR A 5 3.98 -18.04 -19.30
CA TYR A 5 4.20 -17.77 -17.87
C TYR A 5 2.90 -17.73 -17.06
N PHE A 6 1.75 -17.53 -17.69
CA PHE A 6 0.48 -17.28 -17.01
C PHE A 6 -0.55 -18.42 -17.18
N GLY A 7 -0.43 -19.20 -18.25
CA GLY A 7 -1.35 -20.30 -18.54
C GLY A 7 -0.87 -21.20 -19.67
N GLU A 8 -1.60 -22.29 -19.87
CA GLU A 8 -1.41 -23.24 -20.96
C GLU A 8 -2.71 -23.42 -21.73
N ARG A 9 -2.64 -23.81 -23.00
CA ARG A 9 -3.82 -24.06 -23.82
C ARG A 9 -4.09 -25.54 -23.93
N ASP A 10 -5.36 -25.93 -23.89
CA ASP A 10 -5.77 -27.31 -24.19
C ASP A 10 -5.63 -27.63 -25.68
N ARG A 11 -5.81 -28.91 -26.07
CA ARG A 11 -5.79 -29.33 -27.49
C ARG A 11 -6.93 -28.73 -28.33
N LYS A 12 -7.95 -28.13 -27.70
CA LYS A 12 -9.09 -27.45 -28.35
C LYS A 12 -8.89 -25.93 -28.43
N GLY A 13 -7.75 -25.41 -27.95
CA GLY A 13 -7.39 -23.99 -27.99
C GLY A 13 -7.89 -23.16 -26.80
N HIS A 14 -8.54 -23.75 -25.80
CA HIS A 14 -9.01 -23.03 -24.61
C HIS A 14 -7.87 -22.70 -23.66
N TYR A 15 -7.87 -21.50 -23.09
CA TYR A 15 -6.86 -21.04 -22.15
C TYR A 15 -7.12 -21.53 -20.72
N ILE A 16 -6.10 -22.09 -20.07
CA ILE A 16 -6.13 -22.58 -18.70
C ILE A 16 -5.10 -21.79 -17.88
N PRO A 17 -5.53 -20.92 -16.93
CA PRO A 17 -4.60 -20.18 -16.09
C PRO A 17 -3.89 -21.09 -15.07
N LYS A 18 -2.59 -20.87 -14.85
CA LYS A 18 -1.80 -21.63 -13.85
C LYS A 18 -2.18 -21.29 -12.41
N LYS A 19 -2.62 -20.06 -12.17
CA LYS A 19 -3.02 -19.57 -10.84
C LYS A 19 -4.50 -19.22 -10.87
N ARG A 20 -5.28 -19.81 -9.95
CA ARG A 20 -6.68 -19.42 -9.75
C ARG A 20 -6.74 -18.06 -9.06
N VAL A 21 -7.68 -17.22 -9.48
CA VAL A 21 -8.05 -16.02 -8.72
C VAL A 21 -8.57 -16.51 -7.37
N SER A 22 -7.85 -16.17 -6.30
CA SER A 22 -8.18 -16.58 -4.94
C SER A 22 -8.48 -15.34 -4.12
N TYR A 23 -9.52 -15.41 -3.30
CA TYR A 23 -9.88 -14.32 -2.39
C TYR A 23 -8.80 -14.16 -1.31
N PRO A 24 -8.55 -12.92 -0.85
CA PRO A 24 -7.67 -12.69 0.29
C PRO A 24 -8.14 -13.52 1.50
N PRO A 25 -7.23 -14.07 2.31
CA PRO A 25 -7.56 -14.92 3.46
C PRO A 25 -8.26 -14.17 4.61
N ILE A 26 -8.58 -12.89 4.43
CA ILE A 26 -9.42 -12.08 5.32
C ILE A 26 -10.91 -12.32 5.05
N PHE A 27 -11.29 -12.61 3.80
CA PHE A 27 -12.69 -12.76 3.38
C PHE A 27 -13.13 -14.21 3.24
N ILE A 28 -12.36 -15.15 3.79
CA ILE A 28 -12.69 -16.58 3.76
C ILE A 28 -13.42 -16.99 5.05
N TRP A 29 -14.38 -17.90 4.89
CA TRP A 29 -15.01 -18.61 5.98
C TRP A 29 -14.54 -20.08 5.97
N PRO A 30 -14.12 -20.67 7.10
CA PRO A 30 -14.01 -20.09 8.44
C PRO A 30 -12.90 -19.03 8.54
N LEU A 31 -13.09 -18.05 9.43
CA LEU A 31 -12.12 -16.97 9.65
C LEU A 31 -10.77 -17.55 10.07
N ALA A 32 -9.71 -17.25 9.32
CA ALA A 32 -8.36 -17.75 9.55
C ALA A 32 -7.42 -16.61 10.01
N PRO A 33 -7.45 -16.19 11.29
CA PRO A 33 -6.71 -15.02 11.76
C PRO A 33 -5.20 -15.14 11.55
N ILE A 34 -4.64 -16.35 11.72
CA ILE A 34 -3.20 -16.61 11.49
C ILE A 34 -2.83 -16.41 10.02
N GLN A 35 -3.70 -16.83 9.09
CA GLN A 35 -3.47 -16.65 7.66
C GLN A 35 -3.66 -15.19 7.23
N ALA A 36 -4.59 -14.47 7.86
CA ALA A 36 -4.77 -13.04 7.66
C ALA A 36 -3.54 -12.23 8.12
N LEU A 37 -3.00 -12.48 9.32
CA LEU A 37 -1.76 -11.83 9.76
C LEU A 37 -0.59 -12.16 8.83
N LYS A 38 -0.43 -13.44 8.45
CA LYS A 38 0.60 -13.82 7.47
C LYS A 38 0.42 -13.08 6.15
N TRP A 39 -0.80 -12.91 5.66
CA TRP A 39 -1.06 -12.19 4.42
C TRP A 39 -0.79 -10.68 4.52
N ILE A 40 -1.05 -10.06 5.67
CA ILE A 40 -0.69 -8.66 5.94
C ILE A 40 0.82 -8.48 5.82
N PHE A 41 1.62 -9.32 6.50
CA PHE A 41 3.08 -9.17 6.57
C PHE A 41 3.87 -9.92 5.48
N SER A 42 3.23 -10.74 4.63
CA SER A 42 3.94 -11.47 3.57
C SER A 42 4.35 -10.54 2.42
N VAL A 43 5.31 -10.98 1.60
CA VAL A 43 5.76 -10.32 0.36
C VAL A 43 5.48 -11.29 -0.78
N PRO A 44 4.56 -11.02 -1.74
CA PRO A 44 3.88 -9.76 -2.08
C PRO A 44 2.47 -9.68 -1.45
N GLY A 45 2.41 -9.65 -0.13
CA GLY A 45 1.17 -9.49 0.64
C GLY A 45 0.64 -8.06 0.57
N TYR A 46 -0.27 -7.73 1.49
CA TYR A 46 -0.94 -6.42 1.47
C TYR A 46 -0.04 -5.27 1.92
N PHE A 47 0.75 -5.45 2.97
CA PHE A 47 1.43 -4.31 3.60
C PHE A 47 2.74 -3.91 2.90
N LEU A 48 3.39 -4.85 2.21
CA LEU A 48 4.70 -4.65 1.60
C LEU A 48 4.63 -4.76 0.06
N PRO A 49 5.43 -3.97 -0.69
CA PRO A 49 6.36 -2.94 -0.21
C PRO A 49 5.73 -1.52 -0.16
N TRP A 50 4.76 -1.25 -1.03
CA TRP A 50 4.30 0.11 -1.30
C TRP A 50 3.44 0.70 -0.18
N ASN A 51 2.59 -0.09 0.47
CA ASN A 51 1.76 0.41 1.55
C ASN A 51 2.59 0.86 2.75
N LEU A 52 3.62 0.09 3.14
CA LEU A 52 4.57 0.53 4.15
C LEU A 52 5.34 1.79 3.72
N PHE A 53 5.71 1.90 2.44
CA PHE A 53 6.36 3.09 1.91
C PHE A 53 5.47 4.34 2.07
N TYR A 54 4.19 4.26 1.70
CA TYR A 54 3.24 5.36 1.88
C TYR A 54 2.99 5.70 3.35
N VAL A 55 2.92 4.70 4.23
CA VAL A 55 2.85 4.93 5.68
C VAL A 55 4.09 5.68 6.16
N GLY A 56 5.28 5.30 5.69
CA GLY A 56 6.53 6.00 5.99
C GLY A 56 6.52 7.47 5.54
N ILE A 57 6.08 7.74 4.32
CA ILE A 57 5.89 9.11 3.80
C ILE A 57 4.93 9.91 4.70
N GLY A 58 3.81 9.31 5.10
CA GLY A 58 2.83 9.94 5.98
C GLY A 58 3.42 10.28 7.35
N LEU A 59 4.19 9.37 7.94
CA LEU A 59 4.87 9.60 9.22
C LEU A 59 5.90 10.73 9.12
N VAL A 60 6.72 10.74 8.07
CA VAL A 60 7.68 11.83 7.81
C VAL A 60 6.96 13.17 7.64
N SER A 61 5.88 13.18 6.86
CA SER A 61 5.05 14.36 6.65
C SER A 61 4.42 14.89 7.95
N TRP A 62 4.02 13.98 8.84
CA TRP A 62 3.42 14.33 10.11
C TRP A 62 4.46 14.84 11.12
N PHE A 63 5.53 14.10 11.37
CA PHE A 63 6.47 14.41 12.45
C PHE A 63 7.51 15.47 12.10
N ILE A 64 7.86 15.65 10.83
CA ILE A 64 8.92 16.58 10.41
C ILE A 64 8.31 17.84 9.79
N LEU A 65 7.24 17.70 9.01
CA LEU A 65 6.69 18.79 8.19
C LEU A 65 5.43 19.44 8.78
N SER A 66 4.89 18.94 9.90
CA SER A 66 3.73 19.55 10.56
C SER A 66 4.17 20.30 11.83
N PRO A 67 4.02 21.64 11.89
CA PRO A 67 4.26 22.40 13.10
C PRO A 67 3.23 22.08 14.21
N PRO A 68 3.52 22.42 15.48
CA PRO A 68 2.58 22.37 16.59
C PRO A 68 1.25 23.08 16.29
N LEU A 69 0.17 22.62 16.92
CA LEU A 69 -1.17 23.18 16.67
C LEU A 69 -1.26 24.67 17.02
N GLU A 70 -0.50 25.09 18.01
CA GLU A 70 -0.41 26.47 18.52
C GLU A 70 0.17 27.43 17.46
N ASP A 71 1.12 26.95 16.66
CA ASP A 71 1.82 27.73 15.64
C ASP A 71 0.94 28.07 14.42
N TYR A 72 -0.24 27.46 14.30
CA TYR A 72 -1.21 27.80 13.27
C TYR A 72 -2.07 29.02 13.61
N ALA A 73 -2.06 29.48 14.86
CA ALA A 73 -2.79 30.68 15.27
C ALA A 73 -2.14 31.98 14.75
N GLU A 74 -0.83 31.93 14.46
CA GLU A 74 -0.06 33.08 13.99
C GLU A 74 0.48 32.83 12.57
N LEU A 75 0.44 33.86 11.73
CA LEU A 75 0.99 33.81 10.38
C LEU A 75 2.51 33.98 10.42
N GLY A 76 3.22 32.88 10.72
CA GLY A 76 4.67 32.79 10.65
C GLY A 76 5.16 32.35 9.27
N ILE A 77 6.20 33.03 8.74
CA ILE A 77 6.84 32.66 7.46
C ILE A 77 7.38 31.22 7.51
N THR A 78 7.96 30.81 8.64
CA THR A 78 8.46 29.45 8.85
C THR A 78 7.35 28.40 8.75
N ASN A 79 6.19 28.67 9.35
CA ASN A 79 5.04 27.74 9.36
C ASN A 79 4.45 27.63 7.96
N PHE A 80 4.35 28.75 7.25
CA PHE A 80 3.95 28.76 5.85
C PHE A 80 4.89 27.89 4.98
N LEU A 81 6.20 28.07 5.12
CA LEU A 81 7.19 27.28 4.37
C LEU A 81 7.14 25.78 4.71
N LEU A 82 6.94 25.42 5.98
CA LEU A 82 6.79 24.02 6.41
C LEU A 82 5.55 23.37 5.81
N VAL A 83 4.40 24.05 5.86
CA VAL A 83 3.15 23.56 5.27
C VAL A 83 3.26 23.47 3.75
N PHE A 84 3.93 24.43 3.11
CA PHE A 84 4.18 24.39 1.68
C PHE A 84 5.09 23.21 1.30
N ALA A 85 6.19 23.01 2.03
CA ALA A 85 7.08 21.86 1.84
C ALA A 85 6.35 20.52 2.06
N LYS A 86 5.43 20.46 3.02
CA LYS A 86 4.56 19.29 3.25
C LYS A 86 3.73 18.94 2.02
N ILE A 87 3.10 19.94 1.42
CA ILE A 87 2.27 19.76 0.22
C ILE A 87 3.16 19.33 -0.95
N ALA A 88 4.27 20.03 -1.20
CA ALA A 88 5.21 19.69 -2.27
C ALA A 88 5.83 18.29 -2.13
N PHE A 89 5.97 17.76 -0.91
CA PHE A 89 6.49 16.42 -0.67
C PHE A 89 5.46 15.31 -0.92
N LEU A 90 4.16 15.62 -0.81
CA LEU A 90 3.07 14.65 -0.95
C LEU A 90 2.45 14.58 -2.36
N PHE A 91 2.66 15.59 -3.20
CA PHE A 91 2.15 15.71 -4.57
C PHE A 91 3.26 15.55 -5.60
#